data_AF-A0A1F9FHJ0-F1
#
_entry.id   AF-A0A1F9FHJ0-F1
#
_cell.length_a   1.000
_cell.length_b   1.000
_cell.length_c   1.000
_cell.angle_alpha   90.00
_cell.angle_beta   90.00
_cell.angle_gamma   90.00
#
_symmetry.space_group_name_H-M   'P 1'
#
loop_
_entity.id
_entity.type
_entity.pdbx_description
1 polymer ?
#
loop_
_entity_poly.entity_id
_entity_poly.type
_entity_poly.pdbx_seq_one_letter_code
_entity_poly.pdbx_strand_id
1 'polypeptide(L)'
;MVEKFKEWYVNRHAYAKQWKERTGGKVIGTFCTYVPEEILVAAKMLPVRVIGSHEPQDVTEPHIFGMFCPFCRDALAQGLKGRFQYLDGVVLAHSCIHFRQTFNSWRIHLPVEFSYYIPMPNTVQTPHARPYHKSEVEKFQAALQEYIGRPITDEDLDRGIRILNRNRRLLRQVYEYRKLDSPPLTGEEAMYMAVTSQFIDKEEHSDVLEAALKELPGRKLARDPGIRLMAVGSENDDAEFFKMVESVGGTVVIDEQCAGSRYFWNESAPNGDRMAAIANRYLDRPPCPVKDYPSHSRFAHVLNLAKDYRAQGAIIMQE
;
A
#
# COMPACT_ATOMS: atom_id res chain seq x y z
N MET A 1 -1.06 6.43 21.60
CA MET A 1 -0.35 6.32 20.31
C MET A 1 -1.03 5.41 19.28
N VAL A 2 -0.97 4.08 19.44
CA VAL A 2 -1.25 3.16 18.31
C VAL A 2 -2.74 2.89 18.05
N GLU A 3 -3.59 3.13 19.05
CA GLU A 3 -5.03 2.85 18.96
C GLU A 3 -5.71 3.50 17.76
N LYS A 4 -5.27 4.69 17.33
CA LYS A 4 -5.88 5.35 16.17
C LYS A 4 -5.67 4.57 14.87
N PHE A 5 -4.51 3.94 14.69
CA PHE A 5 -4.24 3.11 13.52
C PHE A 5 -5.09 1.83 13.56
N LYS A 6 -5.23 1.21 14.74
CA LYS A 6 -6.12 0.06 14.91
C LYS A 6 -7.59 0.41 14.64
N GLU A 7 -8.06 1.55 15.16
CA GLU A 7 -9.41 2.07 14.90
C GLU A 7 -9.64 2.29 13.40
N TRP A 8 -8.67 2.89 12.69
CA TRP A 8 -8.73 3.07 11.25
C TRP A 8 -8.75 1.75 10.48
N TYR A 9 -7.97 0.77 10.89
CA TYR A 9 -7.95 -0.55 10.26
C TYR A 9 -9.33 -1.25 10.34
N VAL A 10 -9.90 -1.29 11.54
CA VAL A 10 -11.21 -1.90 11.81
C VAL A 10 -12.33 -1.13 11.11
N ASN A 11 -12.30 0.20 11.17
CA ASN A 11 -13.37 1.06 10.66
C ASN A 11 -13.09 1.63 9.25
N ARG A 12 -12.19 1.02 8.47
CA ARG A 12 -11.70 1.55 7.18
C ARG A 12 -12.81 1.97 6.21
N HIS A 13 -13.88 1.18 6.13
CA HIS A 13 -15.02 1.48 5.26
C HIS A 13 -15.86 2.66 5.77
N ALA A 14 -16.04 2.76 7.10
CA ALA A 14 -16.74 3.89 7.71
C ALA A 14 -15.93 5.19 7.56
N TYR A 15 -14.60 5.12 7.73
CA TYR A 15 -13.70 6.23 7.50
C TYR A 15 -13.83 6.79 6.08
N ALA A 16 -13.80 5.93 5.05
CA ALA A 16 -13.89 6.37 3.66
C ALA A 16 -15.22 7.07 3.35
N LYS A 17 -16.34 6.56 3.90
CA LYS A 17 -17.66 7.20 3.80
C LYS A 17 -17.68 8.58 4.46
N GLN A 18 -17.18 8.69 5.70
CA GLN A 18 -17.11 9.95 6.43
C GLN A 18 -16.17 10.97 5.77
N TRP A 19 -15.05 10.52 5.19
CA TRP A 19 -14.17 11.37 4.41
C TRP A 19 -14.88 11.94 3.18
N LYS A 20 -15.64 11.11 2.46
CA LYS A 20 -16.45 11.55 1.31
C LYS A 20 -17.51 12.56 1.72
N GLU A 21 -18.21 12.33 2.82
CA GLU A 21 -19.21 13.24 3.38
C GLU A 21 -18.61 14.60 3.78
N ARG A 22 -17.45 14.62 4.46
CA ARG A 22 -16.85 15.87 4.94
C ARG A 22 -16.16 16.69 3.85
N THR A 23 -15.60 16.03 2.84
CA THR A 23 -14.78 16.70 1.80
C THR A 23 -15.52 16.93 0.50
N GLY A 24 -16.59 16.16 0.23
CA GLY A 24 -17.21 16.07 -1.09
C GLY A 24 -16.30 15.43 -2.15
N GLY A 25 -15.15 14.88 -1.76
CA GLY A 25 -14.17 14.28 -2.65
C GLY A 25 -14.60 12.90 -3.14
N LYS A 26 -13.98 12.44 -4.22
CA LYS A 26 -14.20 11.10 -4.77
C LYS A 26 -13.24 10.08 -4.13
N VAL A 27 -13.72 8.85 -3.94
CA VAL A 27 -12.95 7.75 -3.37
C VAL A 27 -12.64 6.73 -4.46
N ILE A 28 -11.36 6.46 -4.68
CA ILE A 28 -10.89 5.55 -5.74
C ILE A 28 -10.27 4.31 -5.13
N GLY A 29 -10.85 3.15 -5.45
CA GLY A 29 -10.33 1.85 -5.07
C GLY A 29 -9.05 1.54 -5.84
N THR A 30 -7.91 1.44 -5.16
CA THR A 30 -6.66 1.02 -5.79
C THR A 30 -6.47 -0.48 -5.58
N PHE A 31 -6.06 -1.21 -6.61
CA PHE A 31 -5.89 -2.66 -6.54
C PHE A 31 -4.43 -3.06 -6.28
N CYS A 32 -3.48 -2.15 -6.50
CA CYS A 32 -2.07 -2.40 -6.31
C CYS A 32 -1.31 -1.16 -5.83
N THR A 33 -0.26 -1.35 -5.02
CA THR A 33 0.66 -0.28 -4.61
C THR A 33 1.47 0.31 -5.78
N TYR A 34 1.33 -0.20 -7.00
CA TYR A 34 1.91 0.39 -8.22
C TYR A 34 1.04 1.51 -8.80
N VAL A 35 -0.19 1.70 -8.31
CA VAL A 35 -1.02 2.84 -8.72
C VAL A 35 -0.35 4.14 -8.27
N PRO A 36 -0.15 5.13 -9.16
CA PRO A 36 0.44 6.42 -8.83
C PRO A 36 -0.54 7.28 -8.02
N GLU A 37 -0.60 7.03 -6.71
CA GLU A 37 -1.49 7.73 -5.75
C GLU A 37 -1.27 9.24 -5.73
N GLU A 38 -0.08 9.72 -6.10
CA GLU A 38 0.22 11.13 -6.24
C GLU A 38 -0.77 11.84 -7.18
N ILE A 39 -1.19 11.18 -8.27
CA ILE A 39 -2.15 11.74 -9.23
C ILE A 39 -3.56 11.81 -8.63
N LEU A 40 -3.95 10.78 -7.86
CA LEU A 40 -5.24 10.75 -7.17
C LEU A 40 -5.32 11.84 -6.09
N VAL A 41 -4.27 11.99 -5.29
CA VAL A 41 -4.19 13.04 -4.27
C VAL A 41 -4.09 14.43 -4.89
N ALA A 42 -3.37 14.60 -6.00
CA ALA A 42 -3.38 15.84 -6.79
C ALA A 42 -4.80 16.19 -7.27
N ALA A 43 -5.59 15.18 -7.66
CA ALA A 43 -7.00 15.34 -8.00
C ALA A 43 -7.94 15.58 -6.80
N LYS A 44 -7.44 15.63 -5.57
CA LYS A 44 -8.22 15.70 -4.31
C LYS A 44 -9.15 14.49 -4.12
N MET A 45 -8.67 13.31 -4.51
CA MET A 45 -9.36 12.05 -4.29
C MET A 45 -8.69 11.26 -3.18
N LEU A 46 -9.46 10.42 -2.49
CA LEU A 46 -8.95 9.47 -1.50
C LEU A 46 -8.63 8.14 -2.19
N PRO A 47 -7.33 7.75 -2.32
CA PRO A 47 -6.99 6.38 -2.68
C PRO A 47 -7.30 5.44 -1.50
N VAL A 48 -8.14 4.43 -1.75
CA VAL A 48 -8.44 3.35 -0.81
C VAL A 48 -7.96 2.04 -1.37
N ARG A 49 -6.92 1.45 -0.77
CA ARG A 49 -6.45 0.13 -1.20
C ARG A 49 -7.52 -0.93 -0.92
N VAL A 50 -7.92 -1.65 -1.96
CA VAL A 50 -8.75 -2.84 -1.86
C VAL A 50 -7.86 -4.00 -1.37
N ILE A 51 -8.08 -4.38 -0.12
CA ILE A 51 -7.48 -5.53 0.55
C ILE A 51 -8.57 -6.54 0.95
N GLY A 52 -8.17 -7.72 1.41
CA GLY A 52 -9.08 -8.73 1.93
C GLY A 52 -9.77 -8.32 3.24
N SER A 53 -10.46 -9.28 3.83
CA SER A 53 -11.00 -9.20 5.19
C SER A 53 -10.68 -10.41 6.05
N HIS A 54 -9.95 -11.40 5.50
CA HIS A 54 -9.66 -12.68 6.16
C HIS A 54 -10.93 -13.46 6.50
N GLU A 55 -12.00 -13.25 5.72
CA GLU A 55 -13.27 -13.96 5.83
C GLU A 55 -13.41 -15.02 4.73
N PRO A 56 -14.26 -16.05 4.93
CA PRO A 56 -14.60 -17.00 3.88
C PRO A 56 -15.09 -16.32 2.59
N GLN A 57 -14.60 -16.83 1.45
CA GLN A 57 -14.80 -16.27 0.10
C GLN A 57 -15.99 -16.91 -0.63
N ASP A 58 -17.07 -17.12 0.11
CA ASP A 58 -18.28 -17.86 -0.25
C ASP A 58 -19.02 -17.34 -1.50
N VAL A 59 -18.83 -16.07 -1.85
CA VAL A 59 -19.52 -15.43 -3.00
C VAL A 59 -18.71 -15.38 -4.29
N THR A 60 -17.45 -15.82 -4.29
CA THR A 60 -16.49 -15.51 -5.39
C THR A 60 -16.49 -16.51 -6.53
N GLU A 61 -16.85 -17.77 -6.28
CA GLU A 61 -16.70 -18.88 -7.24
C GLU A 61 -17.36 -18.62 -8.62
N PRO A 62 -18.56 -17.99 -8.72
CA PRO A 62 -19.17 -17.69 -10.01
C PRO A 62 -18.45 -16.57 -10.81
N HIS A 63 -17.56 -15.82 -10.18
CA HIS A 63 -17.01 -14.56 -10.69
C HIS A 63 -15.51 -14.60 -10.95
N ILE A 64 -14.80 -15.57 -10.38
CA ILE A 64 -13.36 -15.77 -10.56
C ILE A 64 -13.03 -17.24 -10.28
N PHE A 65 -12.16 -17.84 -11.10
CA PHE A 65 -11.85 -19.27 -10.99
C PHE A 65 -11.17 -19.64 -9.66
N GLY A 66 -11.50 -20.84 -9.18
CA GLY A 66 -10.88 -21.60 -8.10
C GLY A 66 -9.38 -21.40 -7.89
N MET A 67 -8.63 -21.41 -9.01
CA MET A 67 -7.17 -21.44 -9.06
C MET A 67 -6.46 -20.12 -8.73
N PHE A 68 -7.17 -18.99 -8.71
CA PHE A 68 -6.55 -17.71 -8.37
C PHE A 68 -6.30 -17.58 -6.86
N CYS A 69 -5.30 -16.78 -6.48
CA CYS A 69 -4.83 -16.76 -5.09
C CYS A 69 -5.93 -16.28 -4.12
N PRO A 70 -5.97 -16.83 -2.90
CA PRO A 70 -6.91 -16.42 -1.86
C PRO A 70 -7.03 -14.89 -1.71
N PHE A 71 -5.93 -14.16 -1.66
CA PHE A 71 -5.96 -12.70 -1.49
C PHE A 71 -6.82 -11.98 -2.56
N CYS A 72 -6.62 -12.31 -3.84
CA CYS A 72 -7.32 -11.63 -4.93
C CYS A 72 -8.81 -11.99 -4.98
N ARG A 73 -9.14 -13.20 -4.56
CA ARG A 73 -10.51 -13.66 -4.46
C ARG A 73 -11.22 -13.00 -3.29
N ASP A 74 -10.59 -12.92 -2.12
CA ASP A 74 -11.16 -12.20 -0.97
C ASP A 74 -11.42 -10.73 -1.31
N ALA A 75 -10.46 -10.04 -1.92
CA ALA A 75 -10.65 -8.67 -2.39
C ALA A 75 -11.92 -8.52 -3.27
N LEU A 76 -12.17 -9.46 -4.19
CA LEU A 76 -13.41 -9.47 -4.99
C LEU A 76 -14.64 -9.76 -4.13
N ALA A 77 -14.54 -10.72 -3.19
CA ALA A 77 -15.62 -11.09 -2.27
C ALA A 77 -16.13 -9.86 -1.49
N GLN A 78 -15.22 -9.03 -0.99
CA GLN A 78 -15.57 -7.81 -0.27
C GLN A 78 -16.37 -6.82 -1.13
N GLY A 79 -15.99 -6.69 -2.40
CA GLY A 79 -16.75 -5.93 -3.39
C GLY A 79 -18.16 -6.49 -3.61
N LEU A 80 -18.26 -7.80 -3.87
CA LEU A 80 -19.52 -8.51 -4.12
C LEU A 80 -20.47 -8.49 -2.91
N LYS A 81 -19.92 -8.49 -1.68
CA LYS A 81 -20.65 -8.30 -0.43
C LYS A 81 -21.09 -6.85 -0.19
N GLY A 82 -20.80 -5.92 -1.10
CA GLY A 82 -21.22 -4.53 -1.02
C GLY A 82 -20.39 -3.66 -0.08
N ARG A 83 -19.25 -4.13 0.45
CA ARG A 83 -18.46 -3.36 1.43
C ARG A 83 -17.84 -2.10 0.83
N PHE A 84 -17.64 -2.08 -0.47
CA PHE A 84 -17.01 -0.99 -1.22
C PHE A 84 -18.01 -0.13 -2.04
N GLN A 85 -19.30 -0.12 -1.70
CA GLN A 85 -20.33 0.69 -2.40
C GLN A 85 -20.07 2.20 -2.42
N TYR A 86 -19.14 2.70 -1.60
CA TYR A 86 -18.77 4.11 -1.56
C TYR A 86 -17.75 4.53 -2.63
N LEU A 87 -17.14 3.58 -3.34
CA LEU A 87 -16.14 3.86 -4.37
C LEU A 87 -16.79 4.54 -5.58
N ASP A 88 -16.22 5.66 -6.00
CA ASP A 88 -16.56 6.34 -7.26
C ASP A 88 -15.87 5.67 -8.46
N GLY A 89 -14.73 5.03 -8.22
CA GLY A 89 -13.98 4.35 -9.26
C GLY A 89 -12.97 3.35 -8.76
N VAL A 90 -12.41 2.59 -9.71
CA VAL A 90 -11.39 1.57 -9.46
C VAL A 90 -10.20 1.69 -10.40
N VAL A 91 -8.99 1.51 -9.86
CA VAL A 91 -7.75 1.59 -10.64
C VAL A 91 -6.85 0.41 -10.33
N LEU A 92 -6.38 -0.25 -11.39
CA LEU A 92 -5.32 -1.27 -11.30
C LEU A 92 -4.11 -0.82 -12.12
N ALA A 93 -2.96 -0.70 -11.47
CA ALA A 93 -1.67 -0.74 -12.15
C ALA A 93 -1.20 -2.20 -12.27
N HIS A 94 -0.80 -2.61 -13.47
CA HIS A 94 -0.50 -4.01 -13.79
C HIS A 94 0.56 -4.60 -12.86
N SER A 95 0.15 -5.56 -12.04
CA SER A 95 1.02 -6.29 -11.11
C SER A 95 1.09 -7.77 -11.46
N CYS A 96 0.30 -8.61 -10.81
CA CYS A 96 0.18 -10.03 -11.14
C CYS A 96 -1.08 -10.30 -11.99
N ILE A 97 -1.12 -11.47 -12.64
CA ILE A 97 -2.29 -11.87 -13.42
C ILE A 97 -3.52 -12.16 -12.53
N HIS A 98 -3.31 -12.50 -11.26
CA HIS A 98 -4.39 -12.83 -10.31
C HIS A 98 -5.27 -11.61 -10.04
N PHE A 99 -4.67 -10.51 -9.57
CA PHE A 99 -5.39 -9.27 -9.28
C PHE A 99 -5.98 -8.60 -10.53
N ARG A 100 -5.44 -8.89 -11.72
CA ARG A 100 -6.06 -8.50 -12.99
C ARG A 100 -7.42 -9.17 -13.18
N GLN A 101 -7.59 -10.42 -12.74
CA GLN A 101 -8.90 -11.08 -12.81
C GLN A 101 -9.90 -10.48 -11.83
N THR A 102 -9.47 -10.18 -10.60
CA THR A 102 -10.27 -9.42 -9.63
C THR A 102 -10.75 -8.10 -10.24
N PHE A 103 -9.85 -7.32 -10.84
CA PHE A 103 -10.20 -6.03 -11.46
C PHE A 103 -11.17 -6.18 -12.65
N ASN A 104 -10.93 -7.17 -13.53
CA ASN A 104 -11.83 -7.42 -14.66
C ASN A 104 -13.21 -7.87 -14.19
N SER A 105 -13.28 -8.79 -13.24
CA SER A 105 -14.51 -9.29 -12.64
C SER A 105 -15.28 -8.17 -11.94
N TRP A 106 -14.56 -7.32 -11.19
CA TRP A 106 -15.13 -6.13 -10.55
C TRP A 106 -15.81 -5.22 -11.57
N ARG A 107 -15.16 -4.91 -12.69
CA ARG A 107 -15.74 -4.03 -13.74
C ARG A 107 -17.02 -4.59 -14.37
N ILE A 108 -17.19 -5.90 -14.37
CA ILE A 108 -18.36 -6.57 -14.93
C ILE A 108 -19.52 -6.59 -13.91
N HIS A 109 -19.21 -6.85 -12.63
CA HIS A 109 -20.22 -7.17 -11.63
C HIS A 109 -20.50 -6.05 -10.62
N LEU A 110 -19.61 -5.08 -10.51
CA LEU A 110 -19.65 -4.00 -9.52
C LEU A 110 -19.45 -2.67 -10.25
N PRO A 111 -20.54 -2.12 -10.84
CA PRO A 111 -20.44 -0.90 -11.63
C PRO A 111 -19.95 0.27 -10.78
N VAL A 112 -19.02 1.02 -11.34
CA VAL A 112 -18.46 2.25 -10.78
C VAL A 112 -18.38 3.30 -11.89
N GLU A 113 -18.38 4.58 -11.53
CA GLU A 113 -18.38 5.67 -12.51
C GLU A 113 -17.07 5.74 -13.30
N PHE A 114 -15.96 5.34 -12.67
CA PHE A 114 -14.63 5.38 -13.27
C PHE A 114 -13.90 4.05 -13.11
N SER A 115 -13.34 3.51 -14.19
CA SER A 115 -12.41 2.38 -14.10
C SER A 115 -11.22 2.60 -15.03
N TYR A 116 -10.00 2.40 -14.51
CA TYR A 116 -8.80 2.59 -15.31
C TYR A 116 -7.75 1.52 -15.04
N TYR A 117 -7.17 0.99 -16.11
CA TYR A 117 -6.07 0.03 -16.06
C TYR A 117 -4.80 0.72 -16.53
N ILE A 118 -3.78 0.77 -15.69
CA ILE A 118 -2.47 1.35 -15.99
C ILE A 118 -1.53 0.20 -16.40
N PRO A 119 -1.09 0.14 -17.67
CA PRO A 119 -0.08 -0.80 -18.14
C PRO A 119 1.30 -0.52 -17.51
N MET A 120 1.56 -1.05 -16.31
CA MET A 120 2.88 -0.98 -15.69
C MET A 120 3.86 -1.90 -16.45
N PRO A 121 5.06 -1.44 -16.85
CA PRO A 121 6.03 -2.28 -17.53
C PRO A 121 6.36 -3.55 -16.73
N ASN A 122 6.52 -4.67 -17.44
CA ASN A 122 6.87 -5.96 -16.82
C ASN A 122 8.37 -6.06 -16.56
N THR A 123 9.18 -5.64 -17.53
CA THR A 123 10.63 -5.54 -17.37
C THR A 123 10.98 -4.12 -16.93
N VAL A 124 10.94 -3.85 -15.63
CA VAL A 124 11.18 -2.47 -15.11
C VAL A 124 12.64 -2.02 -15.20
N GLN A 125 13.57 -2.97 -15.35
CA GLN A 125 15.02 -2.73 -15.36
C GLN A 125 15.59 -2.39 -16.75
N THR A 126 14.75 -2.38 -17.79
CA THR A 126 15.15 -1.99 -19.15
C THR A 126 15.17 -0.46 -19.30
N PRO A 127 16.06 0.12 -20.12
CA PRO A 127 16.05 1.56 -20.41
C PRO A 127 14.72 2.05 -21.00
N HIS A 128 13.92 1.17 -21.63
CA HIS A 128 12.61 1.54 -22.18
C HIS A 128 11.52 1.72 -21.11
N ALA A 129 11.70 1.21 -19.89
CA ALA A 129 10.65 1.23 -18.86
C ALA A 129 10.31 2.64 -18.39
N ARG A 130 11.31 3.52 -18.22
CA ARG A 130 11.10 4.89 -17.75
C ARG A 130 10.23 5.74 -18.69
N PRO A 131 10.60 5.92 -19.98
CA PRO A 131 9.77 6.71 -20.90
C PRO A 131 8.40 6.08 -21.13
N TYR A 132 8.32 4.74 -21.18
CA TYR A 132 7.03 4.05 -21.30
C TYR A 132 6.13 4.29 -20.10
N HIS A 133 6.64 4.06 -18.88
CA HIS A 133 5.83 4.23 -17.68
C HIS A 133 5.40 5.68 -17.48
N LYS A 134 6.29 6.65 -17.75
CA LYS A 134 5.91 8.08 -17.74
C LYS A 134 4.70 8.34 -18.63
N SER A 135 4.73 7.86 -19.88
CA SER A 135 3.61 8.02 -20.82
C SER A 135 2.31 7.37 -20.32
N GLU A 136 2.38 6.19 -19.70
CA GLU A 136 1.20 5.53 -19.13
C GLU A 136 0.63 6.29 -17.92
N VAL A 137 1.47 6.93 -17.11
CA VAL A 137 1.00 7.80 -16.01
C VAL A 137 0.40 9.11 -16.55
N GLU A 138 0.95 9.69 -17.62
CA GLU A 138 0.36 10.86 -18.30
C GLU A 138 -1.04 10.55 -18.85
N LYS A 139 -1.23 9.37 -19.46
CA LYS A 139 -2.55 8.91 -19.92
C LYS A 139 -3.52 8.73 -18.76
N PHE A 140 -3.04 8.19 -17.64
CA PHE A 140 -3.86 8.07 -16.43
C PHE A 140 -4.27 9.43 -15.87
N GLN A 141 -3.36 10.41 -15.83
CA GLN A 141 -3.70 11.80 -15.47
C GLN A 141 -4.75 12.36 -16.42
N ALA A 142 -4.59 12.19 -17.74
CA ALA A 142 -5.55 12.67 -18.73
C ALA A 142 -6.95 12.06 -18.54
N ALA A 143 -7.04 10.75 -18.32
CA ALA A 143 -8.31 10.06 -18.07
C ALA A 143 -8.97 10.53 -16.76
N LEU A 144 -8.18 10.80 -15.73
CA LEU A 144 -8.70 11.39 -14.49
C LEU A 144 -9.22 12.81 -14.69
N GLN A 145 -8.51 13.65 -15.45
CA GLN A 145 -8.95 15.02 -15.77
C GLN A 145 -10.27 15.03 -16.53
N GLU A 146 -10.44 14.13 -17.50
CA GLU A 146 -11.70 13.95 -18.23
C GLU A 146 -12.82 13.55 -17.27
N TYR A 147 -12.57 12.58 -16.39
CA TYR A 147 -13.55 12.13 -15.40
C TYR A 147 -13.99 13.22 -14.42
N ILE A 148 -13.07 14.06 -13.95
CA ILE A 148 -13.40 15.15 -13.01
C ILE A 148 -13.79 16.47 -13.67
N GLY A 149 -13.67 16.58 -14.99
CA GLY A 149 -13.99 17.80 -15.74
C GLY A 149 -13.12 19.01 -15.41
N ARG A 150 -11.91 18.82 -14.88
CA ARG A 150 -10.97 19.91 -14.56
C ARG A 150 -9.50 19.48 -14.76
N PRO A 151 -8.58 20.43 -15.05
CA PRO A 151 -7.17 20.11 -15.10
C PRO A 151 -6.61 19.74 -13.72
N ILE A 152 -5.55 18.92 -13.74
CA ILE A 152 -4.65 18.66 -12.62
C ILE A 152 -3.38 19.44 -12.93
N THR A 153 -3.17 20.57 -12.23
CA THR A 153 -2.06 21.48 -12.51
C THR A 153 -0.72 20.98 -11.96
N ASP A 154 0.37 21.64 -12.34
CA ASP A 154 1.69 21.36 -11.79
C ASP A 154 1.74 21.58 -10.26
N GLU A 155 1.03 22.59 -9.73
CA GLU A 155 0.91 22.81 -8.30
C GLU A 155 0.12 21.70 -7.60
N ASP A 156 -0.92 21.15 -8.26
CA ASP A 156 -1.65 19.99 -7.78
C ASP A 156 -0.73 18.76 -7.68
N LEU A 157 0.08 18.52 -8.72
CA LEU A 157 1.06 17.42 -8.74
C LEU A 157 2.13 17.60 -7.66
N ASP A 158 2.68 18.81 -7.51
CA ASP A 158 3.65 19.11 -6.46
C ASP A 158 3.07 18.88 -5.07
N ARG A 159 1.80 19.24 -4.85
CA ARG A 159 1.09 18.94 -3.60
C ARG A 159 0.95 17.43 -3.39
N GLY A 160 0.50 16.68 -4.40
CA GLY A 160 0.37 15.23 -4.34
C GLY A 160 1.69 14.55 -3.98
N ILE A 161 2.78 14.92 -4.65
CA ILE A 161 4.14 14.43 -4.37
C ILE A 161 4.55 14.74 -2.92
N ARG A 162 4.38 15.99 -2.46
CA ARG A 162 4.74 16.38 -1.09
C ARG A 162 3.99 15.59 -0.03
N ILE A 163 2.67 15.44 -0.19
CA ILE A 163 1.80 14.72 0.75
C ILE A 163 2.23 13.26 0.86
N LEU A 164 2.40 12.57 -0.28
CA LEU A 164 2.81 11.16 -0.29
C LEU A 164 4.22 10.98 0.27
N ASN A 165 5.17 11.82 -0.12
CA ASN A 165 6.55 11.72 0.36
C ASN A 165 6.65 12.00 1.87
N ARG A 166 5.90 12.99 2.41
CA ARG A 166 5.81 13.23 3.86
C ARG A 166 5.41 11.95 4.59
N ASN A 167 4.30 11.33 4.16
CA ASN A 167 3.80 10.11 4.77
C ASN A 167 4.82 8.96 4.72
N ARG A 168 5.41 8.71 3.55
CA ARG A 168 6.40 7.64 3.35
C ARG A 168 7.65 7.83 4.20
N ARG A 169 8.12 9.07 4.32
CA ARG A 169 9.27 9.44 5.16
C ARG A 169 9.00 9.20 6.64
N LEU A 170 7.82 9.59 7.12
CA LEU A 170 7.42 9.37 8.51
C LEU A 170 7.32 7.87 8.82
N LEU A 171 6.77 7.07 7.90
CA LEU A 171 6.78 5.60 8.03
C LEU A 171 8.19 5.02 8.08
N ARG A 172 9.11 5.50 7.22
CA ARG A 172 10.54 5.12 7.30
C ARG A 172 11.11 5.44 8.67
N GLN A 173 10.87 6.64 9.21
CA GLN A 173 11.36 7.04 10.53
C GLN A 173 10.80 6.16 11.66
N VAL A 174 9.51 5.82 11.62
CA VAL A 174 8.89 4.87 12.57
C VAL A 174 9.62 3.53 12.53
N TYR A 175 9.90 3.03 11.33
CA TYR A 175 10.58 1.75 11.17
C TYR A 175 12.04 1.78 11.66
N GLU A 176 12.75 2.91 11.61
CA GLU A 176 14.11 3.00 12.16
C GLU A 176 14.16 2.70 13.68
N TYR A 177 13.12 3.04 14.45
CA TYR A 177 13.03 2.68 15.88
C TYR A 177 12.96 1.17 16.12
N ARG A 178 12.52 0.40 15.12
CA ARG A 178 12.46 -1.07 15.23
C ARG A 178 13.84 -1.72 15.17
N LYS A 179 14.90 -0.97 14.84
CA LYS A 179 16.29 -1.44 14.91
C LYS A 179 16.85 -1.48 16.33
N LEU A 180 16.24 -0.78 17.29
CA LEU A 180 16.69 -0.76 18.69
C LEU A 180 16.67 -2.17 19.32
N ASP A 181 17.47 -2.36 20.38
CA ASP A 181 17.55 -3.62 21.13
C ASP A 181 16.19 -4.01 21.73
N SER A 182 15.48 -3.02 22.26
CA SER A 182 14.09 -3.13 22.72
C SER A 182 13.22 -2.18 21.91
N PRO A 183 12.69 -2.62 20.74
CA PRO A 183 11.82 -1.79 19.92
C PRO A 183 10.64 -1.24 20.73
N PRO A 184 10.31 0.07 20.61
CA PRO A 184 9.19 0.69 21.29
C PRO A 184 7.83 0.37 20.62
N LEU A 185 7.84 -0.49 19.60
CA LEU A 185 6.69 -0.90 18.81
C LEU A 185 6.72 -2.40 18.62
N THR A 186 5.55 -3.01 18.68
CA THR A 186 5.38 -4.38 18.23
C THR A 186 5.30 -4.47 16.70
N GLY A 187 5.44 -5.68 16.15
CA GLY A 187 5.23 -5.96 14.74
C GLY A 187 3.79 -5.70 14.30
N GLU A 188 2.81 -6.07 15.13
CA GLU A 188 1.38 -5.80 14.91
C GLU A 188 1.13 -4.28 14.82
N GLU A 189 1.68 -3.51 15.75
CA GLU A 189 1.55 -2.05 15.78
C GLU A 189 2.16 -1.38 14.54
N ALA A 190 3.36 -1.80 14.15
CA ALA A 190 4.02 -1.30 12.94
C ALA A 190 3.25 -1.67 11.67
N MET A 191 2.64 -2.86 11.63
CA MET A 191 1.79 -3.30 10.52
C MET A 191 0.56 -2.40 10.40
N TYR A 192 -0.17 -2.12 11.50
CA TYR A 192 -1.30 -1.19 11.47
C TYR A 192 -0.89 0.18 10.91
N MET A 193 0.22 0.75 11.41
CA MET A 193 0.74 2.03 10.91
C MET A 193 1.02 2.01 9.41
N ALA A 194 1.59 0.91 8.88
CA ALA A 194 1.91 0.82 7.46
C ALA A 194 0.65 0.59 6.60
N VAL A 195 -0.23 -0.33 7.00
CA VAL A 195 -1.37 -0.74 6.18
C VAL A 195 -2.45 0.35 6.13
N THR A 196 -2.71 1.05 7.24
CA THR A 196 -3.68 2.15 7.25
C THR A 196 -3.27 3.31 6.37
N SER A 197 -1.96 3.49 6.17
CA SER A 197 -1.47 4.50 5.23
C SER A 197 -2.00 4.27 3.82
N GLN A 198 -2.45 3.07 3.45
CA GLN A 198 -2.92 2.74 2.11
C GLN A 198 -4.42 3.02 1.87
N PHE A 199 -5.16 3.42 2.91
CA PHE A 199 -6.60 3.73 2.79
C PHE A 199 -7.10 4.89 3.66
N ILE A 200 -6.21 5.49 4.46
CA ILE A 200 -6.48 6.74 5.19
C ILE A 200 -5.92 7.93 4.40
N ASP A 201 -6.55 9.10 4.59
CA ASP A 201 -6.05 10.35 4.02
C ASP A 201 -4.61 10.56 4.48
N LYS A 202 -3.72 10.87 3.52
CA LYS A 202 -2.28 10.89 3.76
C LYS A 202 -1.87 12.04 4.68
N GLU A 203 -2.61 13.14 4.71
CA GLU A 203 -2.34 14.25 5.63
C GLU A 203 -2.74 13.86 7.06
N GLU A 204 -3.96 13.34 7.26
CA GLU A 204 -4.43 12.85 8.57
C GLU A 204 -3.51 11.75 9.12
N HIS A 205 -3.14 10.80 8.27
CA HIS A 205 -2.22 9.73 8.65
C HIS A 205 -0.82 10.27 9.03
N SER A 206 -0.33 11.27 8.31
CA SER A 206 0.97 11.89 8.61
C SER A 206 0.96 12.64 9.94
N ASP A 207 -0.13 13.34 10.26
CA ASP A 207 -0.25 14.07 11.53
C ASP A 207 -0.23 13.10 12.73
N VAL A 208 -0.92 11.95 12.62
CA VAL A 208 -0.90 10.91 13.66
C VAL A 208 0.48 10.22 13.74
N LEU A 209 1.16 9.99 12.61
CA LEU A 209 2.54 9.47 12.61
C LEU A 209 3.52 10.44 13.29
N GLU A 210 3.39 11.74 13.06
CA GLU A 210 4.25 12.76 13.70
C GLU A 210 4.03 12.83 15.21
N ALA A 211 2.77 12.72 15.67
CA ALA A 211 2.46 12.60 17.09
C ALA A 211 3.10 11.33 17.68
N ALA A 212 2.98 10.19 16.98
CA ALA A 212 3.60 8.94 17.39
C ALA A 212 5.12 9.05 17.49
N LEU A 213 5.79 9.65 16.50
CA LEU A 213 7.24 9.84 16.48
C LEU A 213 7.77 10.68 17.66
N LYS A 214 6.97 11.60 18.22
CA LYS A 214 7.32 12.35 19.42
C LYS A 214 7.26 11.49 20.69
N GLU A 215 6.35 10.52 20.74
CA GLU A 215 6.15 9.63 21.90
C GLU A 215 7.10 8.41 21.88
N LEU A 216 7.51 7.92 20.70
CA LEU A 216 8.31 6.70 20.53
C LEU A 216 9.62 6.65 21.34
N PRO A 217 10.44 7.73 21.42
CA PRO A 217 11.70 7.70 22.19
C PRO A 217 11.52 7.39 23.68
N GLY A 218 10.38 7.79 24.26
CA GLY A 218 10.08 7.58 25.68
C GLY A 218 9.29 6.29 25.96
N ARG A 219 8.78 5.63 24.92
CA ARG A 219 7.90 4.47 25.06
C ARG A 219 8.73 3.21 25.35
N LYS A 220 8.34 2.48 26.40
CA LYS A 220 8.86 1.14 26.71
C LYS A 220 7.70 0.16 26.74
N LEU A 221 7.86 -0.96 26.06
CA LEU A 221 6.89 -2.05 26.13
C LEU A 221 7.22 -2.93 27.33
N ALA A 222 6.20 -3.29 28.12
CA ALA A 222 6.33 -4.22 29.24
C ALA A 222 6.36 -5.67 28.74
N ARG A 223 7.30 -5.99 27.84
CA ARG A 223 7.51 -7.33 27.30
C ARG A 223 8.96 -7.57 26.92
N ASP A 224 9.37 -8.83 26.90
CA ASP A 224 10.63 -9.26 26.28
C ASP A 224 10.48 -9.22 24.74
N PRO A 225 11.35 -8.52 24.00
CA PRO A 225 11.37 -8.58 22.54
C PRO A 225 11.63 -9.98 21.97
N GLY A 226 12.26 -10.88 22.73
CA GLY A 226 12.50 -12.26 22.31
C GLY A 226 13.26 -12.36 20.97
N ILE A 227 12.88 -13.33 20.13
CA ILE A 227 13.55 -13.59 18.85
C ILE A 227 13.10 -12.57 17.79
N ARG A 228 14.06 -11.92 17.16
CA ARG A 228 13.81 -10.94 16.09
C ARG A 228 13.52 -11.66 14.78
N LEU A 229 12.33 -11.44 14.23
CA LEU A 229 11.85 -12.08 13.01
C LEU A 229 11.61 -11.03 11.91
N MET A 230 11.77 -11.45 10.66
CA MET A 230 11.35 -10.70 9.48
C MET A 230 10.17 -11.40 8.83
N ALA A 231 9.21 -10.64 8.32
CA ALA A 231 8.16 -11.17 7.44
C ALA A 231 8.51 -10.89 5.96
N VAL A 232 8.43 -11.86 5.07
CA VAL A 232 8.73 -11.69 3.63
C VAL A 232 7.60 -12.29 2.80
N GLY A 233 7.04 -11.56 1.83
CA GLY A 233 5.90 -12.13 1.13
C GLY A 233 5.11 -11.28 0.13
N SER A 234 3.92 -11.80 -0.15
CA SER A 234 2.80 -11.14 -0.85
C SER A 234 2.18 -10.04 0.04
N GLU A 235 1.03 -9.51 -0.35
CA GLU A 235 0.21 -8.70 0.57
C GLU A 235 -0.20 -9.56 1.77
N ASN A 236 -0.14 -9.00 2.98
CA ASN A 236 -0.63 -9.63 4.20
C ASN A 236 -0.83 -8.54 5.25
N ASP A 237 -2.06 -8.40 5.74
CA ASP A 237 -2.44 -7.49 6.81
C ASP A 237 -3.02 -8.24 8.02
N ASP A 238 -2.65 -9.52 8.19
CA ASP A 238 -3.14 -10.38 9.26
C ASP A 238 -2.51 -9.99 10.62
N ALA A 239 -3.15 -9.03 11.28
CA ALA A 239 -2.76 -8.55 12.60
C ALA A 239 -2.74 -9.66 13.66
N GLU A 240 -3.69 -10.60 13.59
CA GLU A 240 -3.80 -11.67 14.58
C GLU A 240 -2.68 -12.69 14.41
N PHE A 241 -2.21 -12.95 13.18
CA PHE A 241 -1.01 -13.72 12.94
C PHE A 241 0.23 -13.07 13.54
N PHE A 242 0.42 -11.75 13.32
CA PHE A 242 1.55 -11.03 13.90
C PHE A 242 1.51 -11.07 15.43
N LYS A 243 0.34 -10.84 16.02
CA LYS A 243 0.12 -10.92 17.46
C LYS A 243 0.37 -12.33 18.02
N MET A 244 -0.04 -13.38 17.29
CA MET A 244 0.24 -14.76 17.65
C MET A 244 1.74 -15.04 17.68
N VAL A 245 2.48 -14.66 16.63
CA VAL A 245 3.95 -14.81 16.55
C VAL A 245 4.62 -14.16 17.75
N GLU A 246 4.12 -12.99 18.17
CA GLU A 246 4.70 -12.26 19.28
C GLU A 246 4.32 -12.83 20.66
N SER A 247 3.14 -13.43 20.78
CA SER A 247 2.69 -14.10 22.01
C SER A 247 3.55 -15.31 22.37
N VAL A 248 4.24 -15.90 21.39
CA VAL A 248 5.12 -17.07 21.57
C VAL A 248 6.61 -16.70 21.62
N GLY A 249 6.94 -15.43 21.89
CA GLY A 249 8.32 -14.98 22.13
C GLY A 249 9.08 -14.51 20.88
N GLY A 250 8.37 -14.22 19.78
CA GLY A 250 8.92 -13.51 18.63
C GLY A 250 8.68 -12.00 18.69
N THR A 251 9.41 -11.25 17.85
CA THR A 251 9.05 -9.87 17.46
C THR A 251 9.29 -9.74 15.96
N VAL A 252 8.26 -9.42 15.19
CA VAL A 252 8.47 -9.03 13.79
C VAL A 252 9.08 -7.63 13.80
N VAL A 253 10.35 -7.50 13.43
CA VAL A 253 11.11 -6.22 13.51
C VAL A 253 11.17 -5.49 12.17
N ILE A 254 10.90 -6.19 11.07
CA ILE A 254 10.84 -5.65 9.72
C ILE A 254 9.99 -6.58 8.86
N ASP A 255 9.43 -6.02 7.80
CA ASP A 255 8.73 -6.77 6.77
C ASP A 255 9.29 -6.39 5.39
N GLU A 256 9.18 -7.30 4.42
CA GLU A 256 9.42 -7.04 3.00
C GLU A 256 8.20 -7.52 2.23
N GLN A 257 7.15 -6.70 2.29
CA GLN A 257 5.87 -6.97 1.64
C GLN A 257 5.18 -5.68 1.19
N CYS A 258 4.07 -5.80 0.45
CA CYS A 258 3.43 -4.63 -0.18
C CYS A 258 2.38 -3.94 0.71
N ALA A 259 1.88 -4.59 1.78
CA ALA A 259 1.11 -3.90 2.82
C ALA A 259 2.03 -3.08 3.75
N GLY A 260 3.32 -3.42 3.80
CA GLY A 260 4.33 -2.79 4.64
C GLY A 260 5.45 -2.08 3.87
N SER A 261 6.71 -2.42 4.16
CA SER A 261 7.89 -1.62 3.83
C SER A 261 8.06 -1.27 2.36
N ARG A 262 7.70 -2.15 1.42
CA ARG A 262 7.79 -1.85 -0.02
C ARG A 262 6.89 -0.68 -0.43
N TYR A 263 5.80 -0.45 0.31
CA TYR A 263 4.87 0.65 0.03
C TYR A 263 5.51 2.02 0.24
N PHE A 264 6.42 2.17 1.21
CA PHE A 264 6.94 3.48 1.61
C PHE A 264 8.46 3.60 1.52
N TRP A 265 9.17 2.57 1.07
CA TRP A 265 10.64 2.49 1.13
C TRP A 265 11.38 3.68 0.49
N ASN A 266 10.83 4.19 -0.62
CA ASN A 266 11.39 5.29 -1.40
C ASN A 266 10.34 6.39 -1.68
N GLU A 267 10.86 7.58 -1.95
CA GLU A 267 10.11 8.80 -2.29
C GLU A 267 10.12 9.06 -3.81
N SER A 268 9.15 9.85 -4.27
CA SER A 268 9.15 10.42 -5.62
C SER A 268 10.09 11.61 -5.64
N ALA A 269 11.31 11.42 -6.16
CA ALA A 269 12.37 12.43 -6.10
C ALA A 269 12.07 13.60 -7.07
N PRO A 270 11.90 14.83 -6.58
CA PRO A 270 11.68 15.99 -7.44
C PRO A 270 12.87 16.21 -8.37
N ASN A 271 12.65 16.25 -9.68
CA ASN A 271 13.72 16.34 -10.67
C ASN A 271 13.38 17.27 -11.85
N GLY A 272 12.52 18.28 -11.63
CA GLY A 272 12.04 19.22 -12.66
C GLY A 272 10.95 18.65 -13.57
N ASP A 273 10.91 17.33 -13.78
CA ASP A 273 9.84 16.61 -14.50
C ASP A 273 8.98 15.83 -13.51
N ARG A 274 7.89 16.45 -13.04
CA ARG A 274 6.96 15.89 -12.04
C ARG A 274 6.46 14.50 -12.43
N MET A 275 6.20 14.29 -13.71
CA MET A 275 5.63 13.04 -14.18
C MET A 275 6.67 11.93 -14.25
N ALA A 276 7.90 12.26 -14.67
CA ALA A 276 9.03 11.37 -14.52
C ALA A 276 9.29 11.05 -13.04
N ALA A 277 9.25 12.03 -12.13
CA ALA A 277 9.46 11.83 -10.70
C ALA A 277 8.46 10.81 -10.11
N ILE A 278 7.17 10.96 -10.43
CA ILE A 278 6.12 10.03 -10.00
C ILE A 278 6.33 8.64 -10.63
N ALA A 279 6.45 8.57 -11.96
CA ALA A 279 6.57 7.29 -12.67
C ALA A 279 7.83 6.50 -12.26
N ASN A 280 8.96 7.17 -12.13
CA ASN A 280 10.25 6.54 -11.80
C ASN A 280 10.26 5.93 -10.40
N ARG A 281 9.60 6.56 -9.42
CA ARG A 281 9.49 6.04 -8.05
C ARG A 281 8.98 4.60 -8.01
N TYR A 282 8.01 4.26 -8.85
CA TYR A 282 7.44 2.92 -8.93
C TYR A 282 8.35 1.91 -9.64
N LEU A 283 9.30 2.37 -10.46
CA LEU A 283 10.35 1.52 -11.04
C LEU A 283 11.51 1.30 -10.06
N ASP A 284 11.81 2.31 -9.23
CA ASP A 284 12.99 2.36 -8.36
C ASP A 284 12.73 1.81 -6.94
N ARG A 285 11.47 1.62 -6.54
CA ARG A 285 11.10 1.01 -5.25
C ARG A 285 11.58 -0.44 -5.17
N PRO A 286 11.69 -1.03 -3.96
CA PRO A 286 11.86 -2.48 -3.81
C PRO A 286 10.84 -3.24 -4.68
N PRO A 287 11.32 -4.06 -5.63
CA PRO A 287 10.45 -4.57 -6.66
C PRO A 287 9.53 -5.66 -6.10
N CYS A 288 8.29 -5.72 -6.60
CA CYS A 288 7.45 -6.90 -6.45
C CYS A 288 8.12 -8.08 -7.18
N PRO A 289 7.99 -9.34 -6.72
CA PRO A 289 8.56 -10.51 -7.39
C PRO A 289 8.30 -10.56 -8.90
N VAL A 290 7.10 -10.18 -9.35
CA VAL A 290 6.71 -10.18 -10.77
C VAL A 290 7.40 -9.09 -11.61
N LYS A 291 8.06 -8.14 -10.97
CA LYS A 291 8.79 -7.02 -11.59
C LYS A 291 10.31 -7.12 -11.38
N ASP A 292 10.77 -8.11 -10.63
CA ASP A 292 12.18 -8.23 -10.25
C ASP A 292 12.96 -9.12 -11.22
N TYR A 293 13.09 -8.67 -12.47
CA TYR A 293 13.82 -9.37 -13.53
C TYR A 293 14.52 -8.36 -14.46
N PRO A 294 15.74 -8.66 -15.00
CA PRO A 294 16.50 -9.90 -14.85
C PRO A 294 17.46 -9.97 -13.66
N SER A 295 17.78 -8.84 -12.99
CA SER A 295 18.84 -8.84 -11.97
C SER A 295 18.44 -9.47 -10.63
N HIS A 296 17.16 -9.70 -10.39
CA HIS A 296 16.65 -10.25 -9.12
C HIS A 296 17.16 -9.51 -7.87
N SER A 297 17.09 -8.18 -7.88
CA SER A 297 17.66 -7.31 -6.84
C SER A 297 16.93 -7.36 -5.50
N ARG A 298 15.69 -7.88 -5.47
CA ARG A 298 14.89 -8.04 -4.25
C ARG A 298 15.59 -8.92 -3.22
N PHE A 299 16.30 -9.97 -3.65
CA PHE A 299 16.98 -10.87 -2.72
C PHE A 299 18.04 -10.13 -1.88
N ALA A 300 18.87 -9.30 -2.53
CA ALA A 300 19.84 -8.47 -1.83
C ALA A 300 19.15 -7.46 -0.90
N HIS A 301 18.02 -6.88 -1.32
CA HIS A 301 17.24 -5.98 -0.48
C HIS A 301 16.73 -6.67 0.81
N VAL A 302 16.15 -7.87 0.70
CA VAL A 302 15.70 -8.68 1.85
C VAL A 302 16.86 -8.99 2.80
N LEU A 303 18.02 -9.39 2.27
CA LEU A 303 19.21 -9.68 3.09
C LEU A 303 19.74 -8.44 3.81
N ASN A 304 19.73 -7.28 3.15
CA ASN A 304 20.15 -6.03 3.76
C ASN A 304 19.19 -5.62 4.89
N LEU A 305 17.88 -5.72 4.66
CA LEU A 305 16.88 -5.51 5.71
C LEU A 305 17.10 -6.46 6.90
N ALA A 306 17.40 -7.74 6.65
CA ALA A 306 17.62 -8.72 7.72
C ALA A 306 18.85 -8.35 8.57
N LYS A 307 19.93 -7.88 7.93
CA LYS A 307 21.12 -7.38 8.63
C LYS A 307 20.84 -6.10 9.41
N ASP A 308 20.26 -5.09 8.75
CA ASP A 308 20.00 -3.77 9.33
C ASP A 308 19.07 -3.81 10.54
N TYR A 309 18.09 -4.72 10.51
CA TYR A 309 17.13 -4.92 11.59
C TYR A 309 17.49 -6.08 12.51
N ARG A 310 18.66 -6.71 12.30
CA ARG A 310 19.18 -7.83 13.11
C ARG A 310 18.16 -8.96 13.26
N ALA A 311 17.49 -9.31 12.17
CA ALA A 311 16.57 -10.43 12.13
C ALA A 311 17.35 -11.75 12.28
N GLN A 312 16.86 -12.62 13.16
CA GLN A 312 17.41 -13.94 13.48
C GLN A 312 16.67 -15.07 12.75
N GLY A 313 15.50 -14.77 12.19
CA GLY A 313 14.71 -15.69 11.38
C GLY A 313 13.79 -14.94 10.41
N ALA A 314 13.28 -15.65 9.42
CA ALA A 314 12.33 -15.11 8.46
C ALA A 314 11.08 -16.00 8.39
N ILE A 315 9.91 -15.37 8.37
CA ILE A 315 8.62 -15.98 8.09
C ILE A 315 8.29 -15.66 6.64
N ILE A 316 8.14 -16.70 5.81
CA ILE A 316 7.70 -16.54 4.42
C ILE A 316 6.19 -16.65 4.38
N MET A 317 5.52 -15.56 3.98
CA MET A 317 4.07 -15.46 3.95
C MET A 317 3.59 -15.38 2.50
N GLN A 318 2.77 -16.35 2.10
CA GLN A 318 2.18 -16.41 0.77
C GLN A 318 0.68 -16.58 0.87
N GLU A 319 -0.04 -15.51 0.52
CA GLU A 319 -1.50 -15.48 0.33
C GLU A 319 -1.91 -15.51 -1.16
#